data_AF-A0A0D6TN76-F1
#
_entry.id   AF-A0A0D6TN76-F1
#
_cell.length_a   1.000
_cell.length_b   1.000
_cell.length_c   1.000
_cell.angle_alpha   90.00
_cell.angle_beta   90.00
_cell.angle_gamma   90.00
#
_symmetry.space_group_name_H-M   'P 1'
#
loop_
_entity.id
_entity.type
_entity.pdbx_description
1 polymer ?
#
loop_
_entity_poly.entity_id
_entity_poly.type
_entity_poly.pdbx_seq_one_letter_code
_entity_poly.pdbx_strand_id
1 'polypeptide(L)'
;MLIIHYFKCNFCNKENKIKIAEDDRGALQMKKGDEIPYSCLECHKKDKIHINKIRAIPSITVFAFVSLISILISIVLILFFGLLATLLFGLPMLFYLFQQGQAKHFNSYRIKTK
;
A
#
# COMPACT_ATOMS: atom_id res chain seq x y z
N MET A 1 -6.69 1.97 3.74
CA MET A 1 -5.21 1.92 3.63
C MET A 1 -4.84 2.02 2.17
N LEU A 2 -4.11 3.06 1.77
CA LEU A 2 -3.76 3.33 0.37
C LEU A 2 -2.71 2.34 -0.15
N ILE A 3 -1.85 1.87 0.74
CA ILE A 3 -0.82 0.88 0.49
C ILE A 3 -1.12 -0.40 1.27
N ILE A 4 -0.63 -1.53 0.76
CA ILE A 4 -0.72 -2.85 1.38
C ILE A 4 0.70 -3.27 1.77
N HIS A 5 0.87 -3.78 2.99
CA HIS A 5 2.14 -4.30 3.47
C HIS A 5 2.17 -5.82 3.39
N TYR A 6 3.29 -6.36 2.92
CA TYR A 6 3.50 -7.78 2.74
C TYR A 6 4.92 -8.18 3.12
N PHE A 7 5.07 -9.45 3.45
CA PHE A 7 6.36 -10.04 3.77
C PHE A 7 6.38 -11.52 3.37
N LYS A 8 7.58 -12.08 3.20
CA LYS A 8 7.75 -13.52 2.96
C LYS A 8 7.94 -14.25 4.28
N CYS A 9 7.16 -15.31 4.51
CA CYS A 9 7.33 -16.15 5.69
C CYS A 9 8.65 -16.92 5.61
N ASN A 10 9.41 -16.96 6.71
CA ASN A 10 10.70 -17.67 6.75
C ASN A 10 10.56 -19.21 6.62
N PHE A 11 9.38 -19.78 6.90
CA PHE A 11 9.17 -21.23 6.88
C PHE A 11 8.67 -21.77 5.55
N CYS A 12 7.68 -21.10 4.95
CA CYS A 12 7.03 -21.59 3.71
C CYS A 12 7.33 -20.72 2.49
N ASN A 13 8.07 -19.62 2.65
CA ASN A 13 8.40 -18.65 1.60
C ASN A 13 7.20 -17.99 0.89
N LYS A 14 5.97 -18.27 1.33
CA LYS A 14 4.76 -17.62 0.81
C LYS A 14 4.62 -16.20 1.33
N GLU A 15 4.03 -15.35 0.51
CA GLU A 15 3.75 -13.96 0.85
C GLU A 15 2.56 -13.87 1.81
N ASN A 16 2.73 -13.08 2.87
CA ASN A 16 1.72 -12.84 3.88
C ASN A 16 1.46 -11.35 3.98
N LYS A 17 0.19 -10.99 4.15
CA LYS A 17 -0.24 -9.59 4.34
C LYS A 17 -0.16 -9.24 5.82
N ILE A 18 0.33 -8.04 6.11
CA ILE A 18 0.33 -7.47 7.46
C ILE A 18 -0.36 -6.11 7.44
N LYS A 19 -1.15 -5.82 8.48
CA LYS A 19 -1.77 -4.51 8.65
C LYS A 19 -0.82 -3.63 9.48
N ILE A 20 -0.36 -2.55 8.87
CA ILE A 20 0.52 -1.54 9.47
C ILE A 20 -0.17 -0.20 9.24
N ALA A 21 -0.34 0.58 10.30
CA ALA A 21 -1.02 1.86 10.25
C ALA A 21 -0.03 3.02 10.04
N GLU A 22 1.25 2.77 10.25
CA GLU A 22 2.34 3.73 10.19
C GLU A 22 2.76 4.04 8.75
N ASP A 23 3.15 5.28 8.51
CA ASP A 23 3.46 5.82 7.18
C ASP A 23 4.86 5.40 6.67
N ASP A 24 5.78 5.10 7.58
CA ASP A 24 7.14 4.69 7.26
C ASP A 24 7.70 3.65 8.26
N ARG A 25 8.85 3.07 7.90
CA ARG A 25 9.54 2.07 8.71
C ARG A 25 10.10 2.62 10.02
N GLY A 26 10.50 3.90 10.06
CA GLY A 26 11.02 4.54 11.28
C GLY A 26 9.93 4.72 12.33
N ALA A 27 8.77 5.26 11.92
CA ALA A 27 7.59 5.36 12.75
C ALA A 27 7.12 3.98 13.25
N LEU A 28 7.20 2.96 12.39
CA LEU A 28 6.90 1.58 12.77
C LEU A 28 7.88 1.06 13.83
N GLN A 29 9.17 1.33 13.68
CA GLN A 29 10.20 0.93 14.63
C GLN A 29 10.02 1.61 15.98
N MET A 30 9.73 2.92 16.00
CA MET A 30 9.49 3.67 17.22
C MET A 30 8.32 3.12 18.04
N LYS A 31 7.28 2.60 17.37
CA LYS A 31 6.09 2.07 18.04
C LYS A 31 6.18 0.59 18.41
N LYS A 32 6.80 -0.24 17.56
CA LYS A 32 6.77 -1.71 17.71
C LYS A 32 8.14 -2.35 17.96
N GLY A 33 9.22 -1.57 17.95
CA GLY A 33 10.60 -2.08 18.00
C GLY A 33 11.07 -2.62 16.66
N ASP A 34 12.21 -3.33 16.64
CA ASP A 34 12.85 -3.79 15.39
C ASP A 34 12.15 -4.99 14.74
N GLU A 35 11.45 -5.77 15.55
CA GLU A 35 10.79 -7.02 15.18
C GLU A 35 9.31 -7.02 15.54
N ILE A 36 8.49 -7.52 14.61
CA ILE A 36 7.03 -7.61 14.79
C ILE A 36 6.64 -9.09 14.83
N PRO A 37 5.90 -9.55 15.85
CA PRO A 37 5.36 -10.90 15.85
C PRO A 37 4.32 -11.06 14.74
N TYR A 38 4.38 -12.17 14.01
CA TYR A 38 3.44 -12.52 12.97
C TYR A 38 2.99 -13.98 13.11
N SER A 39 1.80 -14.27 12.57
CA SER A 39 1.35 -15.63 12.32
C SER A 39 1.15 -15.78 10.82
N CYS A 40 1.80 -16.77 10.21
CA CYS A 40 1.58 -17.05 8.79
C CYS A 40 0.16 -17.57 8.58
N LEU A 41 -0.56 -17.05 7.57
CA LEU A 41 -1.89 -17.52 7.23
C LEU A 41 -1.88 -18.87 6.50
N GLU A 42 -0.74 -19.23 5.90
CA GLU A 42 -0.58 -20.41 5.06
C GLU A 42 -0.05 -21.62 5.83
N CYS A 43 0.98 -21.44 6.67
CA CYS A 43 1.59 -22.52 7.44
C CYS A 43 1.27 -22.47 8.94
N HIS A 44 0.50 -21.47 9.39
CA HIS A 44 0.06 -21.27 10.77
C HIS A 44 1.17 -21.16 11.83
N LYS A 45 2.44 -21.07 11.40
CA LYS A 45 3.58 -20.86 12.31
C LYS A 45 3.64 -19.41 12.79
N LYS A 46 3.97 -19.26 14.07
CA LYS A 46 4.21 -17.96 14.73
C LYS A 46 5.70 -17.71 14.80
N ASP A 47 6.11 -16.50 14.46
CA ASP A 47 7.51 -16.08 14.42
C ASP A 47 7.60 -14.54 14.46
N LYS A 48 8.80 -14.01 14.47
CA LYS A 48 9.06 -12.57 14.44
C LYS A 48 9.69 -12.19 13.12
N ILE A 49 9.31 -11.02 12.61
CA ILE A 49 9.89 -10.48 11.38
C ILE A 49 10.47 -9.10 11.62
N HIS A 50 11.70 -8.92 11.18
CA HIS A 50 12.33 -7.61 11.17
C HIS A 50 11.60 -6.66 10.20
N ILE A 51 11.38 -5.42 10.62
CA ILE A 51 10.72 -4.36 9.82
C ILE A 51 11.29 -4.23 8.39
N ASN A 52 12.60 -4.37 8.20
CA ASN A 52 13.25 -4.26 6.89
C ASN A 52 12.79 -5.32 5.87
N LYS A 53 12.27 -6.47 6.32
CA LYS A 53 11.72 -7.51 5.45
C LYS A 53 10.30 -7.21 4.98
N ILE A 54 9.64 -6.19 5.55
CA ILE A 54 8.30 -5.77 5.18
C ILE A 54 8.37 -4.81 3.99
N ARG A 55 7.53 -5.06 2.99
CA ARG A 55 7.42 -4.25 1.78
C ARG A 55 6.02 -3.67 1.64
N ALA A 56 5.93 -2.46 1.10
CA ALA A 56 4.68 -1.79 0.77
C ALA A 56 4.44 -1.77 -0.75
N ILE A 57 3.19 -2.00 -1.18
CA ILE A 57 2.72 -1.83 -2.58
C ILE A 57 1.45 -1.00 -2.63
N PRO A 58 1.20 -0.30 -3.75
CA PRO A 58 -0.10 0.30 -4.02
C PRO A 58 -1.24 -0.71 -3.94
N SER A 59 -2.39 -0.28 -3.43
CA SER A 59 -3.56 -1.13 -3.33
C SER A 59 -4.35 -1.12 -4.64
N ILE A 60 -4.34 -2.25 -5.37
CA ILE A 60 -5.10 -2.40 -6.62
C ILE A 60 -6.61 -2.21 -6.40
N THR A 61 -7.14 -2.60 -5.24
CA THR A 61 -8.57 -2.50 -4.92
C THR A 61 -8.99 -1.05 -4.72
N VAL A 62 -8.18 -0.25 -4.04
CA VAL A 62 -8.43 1.18 -3.85
C VAL A 62 -8.31 1.92 -5.17
N PHE A 63 -7.31 1.59 -5.99
CA PHE A 63 -7.16 2.15 -7.32
C PHE A 63 -8.38 1.85 -8.21
N ALA A 64 -8.87 0.61 -8.24
CA ALA A 64 -10.05 0.22 -9.01
C ALA A 64 -11.31 0.99 -8.56
N PHE A 65 -11.50 1.12 -7.25
CA PHE A 65 -12.66 1.84 -6.68
C PHE A 65 -12.63 3.34 -7.02
N VAL A 66 -11.49 4.00 -6.87
CA VAL A 66 -11.32 5.41 -7.23
C VAL A 66 -11.49 5.63 -8.73
N SER A 67 -10.98 4.71 -9.56
CA SER A 67 -11.16 4.75 -11.01
C SER A 67 -12.64 4.65 -11.39
N LEU A 68 -13.39 3.72 -10.78
CA LEU A 68 -14.81 3.56 -11.03
C LEU A 68 -15.61 4.82 -10.68
N ILE A 69 -15.37 5.40 -9.50
CA ILE A 69 -16.04 6.64 -9.08
C ILE A 69 -15.70 7.81 -10.02
N SER A 70 -14.43 7.93 -10.41
CA SER A 70 -13.98 8.98 -11.32
C SER A 70 -14.68 8.88 -12.69
N ILE A 71 -14.87 7.67 -13.22
CA ILE A 71 -15.61 7.45 -14.46
C ILE A 71 -17.08 7.87 -14.31
N LEU A 72 -17.76 7.44 -13.24
CA LEU A 72 -19.16 7.80 -13.00
C LEU A 72 -19.37 9.32 -12.91
N ILE A 73 -18.51 10.00 -12.16
CA ILE A 73 -18.54 11.47 -12.03
C ILE A 73 -18.27 12.13 -13.39
N SER A 74 -17.31 11.61 -14.16
CA SER A 74 -16.98 12.16 -15.48
C SER A 74 -18.15 12.04 -16.46
N ILE A 75 -18.89 10.93 -16.46
CA ILE A 75 -20.09 10.75 -17.30
C ILE A 75 -21.12 11.84 -17.01
N VAL A 76 -21.40 12.09 -15.73
CA VAL A 76 -22.36 13.14 -15.33
C VAL A 76 -21.85 14.52 -15.74
N LEU A 77 -20.57 14.82 -15.51
CA LEU A 77 -19.99 16.13 -15.85
C LEU A 77 -19.92 16.39 -17.35
N ILE A 78 -19.72 15.37 -18.19
CA ILE A 78 -19.75 15.52 -19.65
C ILE A 78 -21.10 16.08 -20.13
N LEU A 79 -22.21 15.71 -19.48
CA LEU A 79 -23.55 16.21 -19.84
C LEU A 79 -23.73 17.72 -19.60
N PHE A 80 -23.00 18.31 -18.65
CA PHE A 80 -23.11 19.72 -18.28
C PHE A 80 -21.98 20.59 -18.83
N PHE A 81 -20.76 20.06 -18.85
CA PHE A 81 -19.52 20.80 -19.15
C PHE A 81 -18.84 20.35 -20.46
N GLY A 82 -19.40 19.36 -21.16
CA GLY A 82 -18.89 18.86 -22.43
C GLY A 82 -17.45 18.34 -22.33
N LEU A 83 -16.60 18.71 -23.29
CA LEU A 83 -15.22 18.20 -23.42
C LEU A 83 -14.30 18.58 -22.24
N LEU A 84 -14.60 19.62 -21.46
CA LEU A 84 -13.80 20.00 -20.29
C LEU A 84 -13.75 18.89 -19.22
N ALA A 85 -14.80 18.08 -19.14
CA ALA A 85 -14.88 16.96 -18.20
C ALA A 85 -13.88 15.83 -18.52
N THR A 86 -13.28 15.82 -19.71
CA THR A 86 -12.29 14.78 -20.09
C THR A 86 -10.99 14.89 -19.30
N LEU A 87 -10.68 16.05 -18.71
CA LEU A 87 -9.52 16.23 -17.83
C LEU A 87 -9.57 15.33 -16.58
N LEU A 88 -10.77 14.93 -16.12
CA LEU A 88 -10.92 14.05 -14.96
C LEU A 88 -10.40 12.63 -15.20
N PHE A 89 -10.28 12.18 -16.45
CA PHE A 89 -9.69 10.87 -16.75
C PHE A 89 -8.23 10.76 -16.31
N GLY A 90 -7.52 11.89 -16.11
CA GLY A 90 -6.17 11.89 -15.56
C GLY A 90 -6.08 11.63 -14.04
N LEU A 91 -7.18 11.82 -13.30
CA LEU A 91 -7.18 11.73 -11.84
C LEU A 91 -6.82 10.34 -11.29
N PRO A 92 -7.36 9.22 -11.82
CA PRO A 92 -6.96 7.90 -11.36
C PRO A 92 -5.45 7.65 -11.53
N MET A 93 -4.88 8.12 -12.64
CA MET A 93 -3.46 7.96 -12.91
C MET A 93 -2.60 8.79 -11.95
N LEU A 94 -2.96 10.06 -11.70
CA LEU A 94 -2.28 10.89 -10.69
C LEU A 94 -2.35 10.26 -9.30
N PHE A 95 -3.52 9.73 -8.92
CA PHE A 95 -3.71 9.06 -7.64
C PHE A 95 -2.88 7.76 -7.52
N TYR A 96 -2.72 7.00 -8.61
CA TYR A 96 -1.85 5.83 -8.64
C TYR A 96 -0.38 6.20 -8.45
N LEU A 97 0.08 7.27 -9.09
CA LEU A 97 1.44 7.80 -8.89
C LEU A 97 1.67 8.24 -7.44
N PHE A 98 0.66 8.88 -6.84
CA PHE A 98 0.69 9.22 -5.42
C PHE A 98 0.82 7.97 -4.52
N GLN A 99 0.06 6.90 -4.77
CA GLN A 99 0.20 5.64 -4.03
C GLN A 99 1.58 5.00 -4.21
N GLN A 100 2.14 5.04 -5.43
CA GLN A 100 3.50 4.58 -5.68
C GLN A 100 4.54 5.37 -4.89
N GLY A 101 4.38 6.70 -4.80
CA GLY A 101 5.23 7.55 -3.98
C GLY A 101 5.25 7.11 -2.52
N GLN A 102 4.09 6.84 -1.92
CA GLN A 102 3.99 6.37 -0.54
C GLN A 102 4.60 4.97 -0.35
N ALA A 103 4.33 4.04 -1.26
CA ALA A 103 4.95 2.71 -1.21
C ALA A 103 6.48 2.79 -1.32
N LYS A 104 7.01 3.67 -2.19
CA LYS A 104 8.44 3.91 -2.35
C LYS A 104 9.03 4.55 -1.09
N HIS A 105 8.35 5.51 -0.47
CA HIS A 105 8.76 6.16 0.77
C HIS A 105 8.91 5.15 1.91
N PHE A 106 7.93 4.26 2.09
CA PHE A 106 8.03 3.18 3.07
C PHE A 106 9.22 2.24 2.77
N ASN A 107 9.44 1.91 1.50
CA ASN A 107 10.45 0.94 1.09
C ASN A 107 11.89 1.49 1.05
N SER A 108 12.07 2.81 0.92
CA SER A 108 13.38 3.44 0.71
C SER A 108 14.26 3.41 1.95
N TYR A 109 13.68 3.65 3.13
CA TYR A 109 14.44 3.72 4.38
C TYR A 109 14.74 2.30 4.90
N ARG A 110 16.01 2.00 5.16
CA ARG A 110 16.42 0.77 5.85
C ARG A 110 16.91 1.12 7.24
N ILE A 111 16.37 0.43 8.23
CA ILE A 111 16.80 0.56 9.62
C ILE A 111 18.14 -0.15 9.79
N LYS A 112 19.11 0.51 10.44
CA LYS A 112 20.38 -0.13 10.79
C LYS A 112 20.12 -1.26 11.78
N THR A 113 20.54 -2.47 11.40
CA THR A 113 20.59 -3.63 12.27
C THR A 113 21.79 -3.47 13.20
N LYS A 114 21.60 -3.70 14.51
CA LYS A 114 22.69 -3.84 15.48
C LYS A 114 23.17 -5.29 15.54
#